data_AF-A0A3D4UQK1-F1
#
_entry.id   AF-A0A3D4UQK1-F1
#
_cell.length_a   1.000
_cell.length_b   1.000
_cell.length_c   1.000
_cell.angle_alpha   90.00
_cell.angle_beta   90.00
_cell.angle_gamma   90.00
#
_symmetry.space_group_name_H-M   'P 1'
#
loop_
_entity.id
_entity.type
_entity.pdbx_description
1 polymer ?
#
loop_
_entity_poly.entity_id
_entity_poly.type
_entity_poly.pdbx_seq_one_letter_code
_entity_poly.pdbx_strand_id
1 'polypeptide(L)'
;MTEPSPTPEAAKPSNGPEPAGSVPTATIRRRRVSTFWLVPIIALGVVGYLMWSQTMRERGPMIAIVFDDAGGIEPGSEIIHRGVAVGVVREMALSGDLQSVSVSAELRPDAAGLAVEGTRFWVVRPEVSLQRIAGLETLVGPQYIALQPGDPAGNRVGSFVALDAPPRTAAADTDALRLTLRSDRLGNLAPGSPVLYREIPVGVVRDAVLSDDATGVLVTIDIEPRYAPLVHTQTKFWRTAG
;
A
#
# COMPACT_ATOMS: atom_id res chain seq x y z
N MET A 1 45.42 -119.24 31.24
CA MET A 1 46.04 -119.82 30.02
C MET A 1 45.45 -119.08 28.83
N THR A 2 46.07 -118.14 28.15
CA THR A 2 47.49 -117.76 28.03
C THR A 2 47.50 -116.34 27.42
N GLU A 3 48.23 -115.40 28.02
CA GLU A 3 48.69 -114.12 27.44
C GLU A 3 49.74 -114.39 26.33
N PRO A 4 50.30 -113.42 25.54
CA PRO A 4 50.21 -111.95 25.64
C PRO A 4 50.09 -111.18 24.30
N SER A 5 50.00 -109.85 24.41
CA SER A 5 50.32 -108.86 23.35
C SER A 5 51.78 -108.97 22.85
N PRO A 6 52.15 -108.33 21.72
CA PRO A 6 52.53 -106.90 21.75
C PRO A 6 52.19 -106.09 20.48
N THR A 7 52.08 -104.77 20.65
CA THR A 7 52.18 -103.74 19.58
C THR A 7 53.62 -103.19 19.58
N PRO A 8 54.24 -102.91 18.42
CA PRO A 8 54.41 -101.53 17.90
C PRO A 8 54.25 -101.49 16.36
N GLU A 9 54.10 -100.37 15.64
CA GLU A 9 55.19 -99.46 15.26
C GLU A 9 54.71 -98.43 14.19
N ALA A 10 55.19 -97.18 14.32
CA ALA A 10 55.40 -96.08 13.34
C ALA A 10 54.29 -95.70 12.31
N ALA A 11 53.64 -94.52 12.34
CA ALA A 11 54.11 -93.12 12.13
C ALA A 11 54.25 -92.63 10.64
N LYS A 12 53.18 -91.95 10.16
CA LYS A 12 53.05 -90.75 9.24
C LYS A 12 53.71 -90.72 7.83
N PRO A 13 53.10 -90.05 6.81
CA PRO A 13 52.89 -88.58 6.76
C PRO A 13 51.52 -88.11 6.20
N SER A 14 50.90 -87.06 6.76
CA SER A 14 50.80 -85.68 6.22
C SER A 14 50.32 -85.55 4.77
N ASN A 15 49.11 -84.97 4.56
CA ASN A 15 48.89 -83.76 3.75
C ASN A 15 47.39 -83.42 3.55
N GLY A 16 47.03 -82.15 3.78
CA GLY A 16 45.86 -81.48 3.16
C GLY A 16 44.78 -80.98 4.13
N PRO A 17 44.54 -79.66 4.26
CA PRO A 17 43.49 -79.11 5.12
C PRO A 17 42.09 -79.33 4.52
N GLU A 18 41.17 -79.87 5.33
CA GLU A 18 39.74 -79.96 4.99
C GLU A 18 39.12 -78.57 4.76
N PRO A 19 38.29 -78.39 3.72
CA PRO A 19 37.69 -77.11 3.41
C PRO A 19 36.67 -76.70 4.47
N ALA A 20 36.82 -75.47 4.94
CA ALA A 20 35.93 -74.78 5.87
C ALA A 20 34.45 -74.92 5.47
N GLY A 21 33.62 -75.19 6.47
CA GLY A 21 32.16 -75.26 6.33
C GLY A 21 31.60 -74.08 5.56
N SER A 22 30.70 -74.39 4.63
CA SER A 22 29.97 -73.45 3.81
C SER A 22 29.24 -72.43 4.68
N VAL A 23 29.75 -71.20 4.73
CA VAL A 23 28.99 -70.05 5.22
C VAL A 23 27.73 -69.87 4.37
N PRO A 24 26.55 -69.68 4.96
CA PRO A 24 25.34 -69.41 4.19
C PRO A 24 25.47 -68.04 3.51
N THR A 25 25.51 -68.03 2.18
CA THR A 25 25.49 -66.80 1.37
C THR A 25 24.12 -66.12 1.49
N ALA A 26 24.07 -65.00 2.21
CA ALA A 26 22.87 -64.19 2.34
C ALA A 26 22.50 -63.55 0.99
N THR A 27 21.40 -64.01 0.38
CA THR A 27 20.81 -63.38 -0.80
C THR A 27 20.03 -62.13 -0.36
N ILE A 28 20.64 -60.96 -0.54
CA ILE A 28 19.98 -59.68 -0.24
C ILE A 28 18.90 -59.42 -1.30
N ARG A 29 17.64 -59.71 -0.94
CA ARG A 29 16.48 -59.34 -1.74
C ARG A 29 16.33 -57.81 -1.72
N ARG A 30 16.62 -57.14 -2.84
CA ARG A 30 16.45 -55.69 -2.99
C ARG A 30 15.01 -55.30 -2.64
N ARG A 31 14.86 -54.55 -1.54
CA ARG A 31 13.59 -53.99 -1.08
C ARG A 31 13.09 -53.02 -2.17
N ARG A 32 12.06 -53.41 -2.93
CA ARG A 32 11.35 -52.47 -3.80
C ARG A 32 10.74 -51.42 -2.89
N VAL A 33 11.21 -50.19 -2.99
CA VAL A 33 10.70 -49.06 -2.21
C VAL A 33 9.21 -48.96 -2.55
N SER A 34 8.39 -49.16 -1.53
CA SER A 34 6.96 -49.37 -1.67
C SER A 34 6.32 -48.13 -2.31
N THR A 35 5.52 -48.29 -3.37
CA THR A 35 4.73 -47.23 -4.02
C THR A 35 3.90 -46.42 -3.00
N PHE A 36 3.60 -47.03 -1.84
CA PHE A 36 2.98 -46.40 -0.68
C PHE A 36 3.76 -45.20 -0.10
N TRP A 37 5.04 -45.00 -0.43
CA TRP A 37 5.79 -43.79 -0.05
C TRP A 37 5.54 -42.59 -0.97
N LEU A 38 4.86 -42.76 -2.12
CA LEU A 38 4.47 -41.63 -2.96
C LEU A 38 3.37 -40.77 -2.32
N VAL A 39 2.42 -41.39 -1.61
CA VAL A 39 1.33 -40.68 -0.95
C VAL A 39 1.83 -39.62 0.05
N PRO A 40 2.76 -39.91 0.98
CA PRO A 40 3.28 -38.89 1.88
C PRO A 40 4.12 -37.83 1.17
N ILE A 41 4.86 -38.14 0.12
CA ILE A 41 5.59 -37.13 -0.67
C ILE A 41 4.61 -36.19 -1.38
N ILE A 42 3.58 -36.75 -2.03
CA ILE A 42 2.59 -35.96 -2.76
C ILE A 42 1.81 -35.08 -1.78
N ALA A 43 1.41 -35.63 -0.62
CA ALA A 43 0.77 -34.85 0.43
C ALA A 43 1.67 -33.71 0.94
N LEU A 44 2.95 -33.96 1.18
CA LEU A 44 3.92 -32.93 1.55
C LEU A 44 4.07 -31.87 0.44
N GLY A 45 4.10 -32.29 -0.82
CA GLY A 45 4.16 -31.40 -1.99
C GLY A 45 2.93 -30.51 -2.10
N VAL A 46 1.73 -31.05 -1.86
CA VAL A 46 0.48 -30.27 -1.84
C VAL A 46 0.47 -29.28 -0.69
N VAL A 47 0.91 -29.67 0.51
CA VAL A 47 1.03 -28.76 1.66
C VAL A 47 2.04 -27.65 1.39
N GLY A 48 3.21 -27.99 0.83
CA GLY A 48 4.21 -27.01 0.41
C GLY A 48 3.69 -26.07 -0.68
N TYR A 49 2.94 -26.60 -1.65
CA TYR A 49 2.30 -25.82 -2.70
C TYR A 49 1.22 -24.87 -2.15
N LEU A 50 0.39 -25.34 -1.21
CA LEU A 50 -0.63 -24.51 -0.57
C LEU A 50 0.02 -23.41 0.29
N MET A 51 1.03 -23.72 1.11
CA MET A 51 1.81 -22.71 1.85
C MET A 51 2.43 -21.66 0.93
N TRP A 52 3.07 -22.10 -0.17
CA TRP A 52 3.70 -21.19 -1.12
C TRP A 52 2.66 -20.30 -1.83
N SER A 53 1.53 -20.89 -2.24
CA SER A 53 0.49 -20.19 -2.98
C SER A 53 -0.30 -19.17 -2.15
N GLN A 54 -0.41 -19.36 -0.82
CA GLN A 54 -1.00 -18.36 0.06
C GLN A 54 -0.02 -17.20 0.31
N THR A 55 1.23 -17.52 0.61
CA THR A 55 2.29 -16.52 0.88
C THR A 55 2.51 -15.56 -0.30
N MET A 56 2.36 -16.03 -1.54
CA MET A 56 2.56 -15.18 -2.73
C MET A 56 1.34 -14.32 -3.10
N ARG A 57 0.15 -14.58 -2.53
CA ARG A 57 -1.05 -13.76 -2.76
C ARG A 57 -1.16 -12.58 -1.80
N GLU A 58 -0.29 -12.50 -0.80
CA GLU A 58 -0.35 -11.49 0.27
C GLU A 58 0.42 -10.21 -0.04
N ARG A 59 1.29 -10.20 -1.06
CA ARG A 59 2.08 -9.01 -1.42
C ARG A 59 1.33 -8.21 -2.47
N GLY A 60 1.01 -6.96 -2.14
CA GLY A 60 0.42 -6.06 -3.13
C GLY A 60 1.48 -5.41 -4.01
N PRO A 61 1.06 -4.65 -5.04
CA PRO A 61 1.98 -4.07 -6.00
C PRO A 61 2.83 -2.97 -5.37
N MET A 62 4.12 -2.95 -5.72
CA MET A 62 5.02 -1.85 -5.41
C MET A 62 4.81 -0.73 -6.43
N ILE A 63 4.63 0.50 -5.96
CA ILE A 63 4.51 1.71 -6.77
C ILE A 63 5.60 2.70 -6.38
N ALA A 64 6.08 3.47 -7.36
CA ALA A 64 6.96 4.61 -7.17
C ALA A 64 6.15 5.89 -7.31
N ILE A 65 6.27 6.80 -6.34
CA ILE A 65 5.60 8.10 -6.34
C ILE A 65 6.70 9.15 -6.23
N VAL A 66 6.80 10.02 -7.23
CA VAL A 66 7.77 11.12 -7.26
C VAL A 66 7.12 12.36 -6.67
N PHE A 67 7.72 12.91 -5.62
CA PHE A 67 7.33 14.17 -4.98
C PHE A 67 8.42 15.21 -5.22
N ASP A 68 8.03 16.46 -5.48
CA ASP A 68 8.99 17.57 -5.47
C ASP A 68 9.46 17.86 -4.03
N ASP A 69 8.53 17.78 -3.07
CA ASP A 69 8.80 17.86 -1.63
C ASP A 69 8.04 16.76 -0.87
N ALA A 70 8.79 15.84 -0.26
CA ALA A 70 8.26 14.76 0.59
C ALA A 70 8.31 15.10 2.10
N GLY A 71 8.50 16.37 2.46
CA GLY A 71 8.64 16.83 3.83
C GLY A 71 7.55 16.29 4.75
N GLY A 72 7.98 15.53 5.76
CA GLY A 72 7.13 14.96 6.82
C GLY A 72 6.51 13.59 6.53
N ILE A 73 6.79 12.98 5.37
CA ILE A 73 6.56 11.56 5.11
C ILE A 73 7.79 10.76 5.55
N GLU A 74 7.57 9.61 6.17
CA GLU A 74 8.62 8.70 6.63
C GLU A 74 8.36 7.28 6.11
N PRO A 75 9.40 6.41 6.07
CA PRO A 75 9.19 4.98 5.87
C PRO A 75 8.24 4.43 6.93
N GLY A 76 7.14 3.81 6.51
CA GLY A 76 6.05 3.38 7.38
C GLY A 76 4.82 4.29 7.36
N SER A 77 4.88 5.48 6.77
CA SER A 77 3.69 6.33 6.56
C SER A 77 2.62 5.59 5.74
N GLU A 78 1.36 5.76 6.13
CA GLU A 78 0.24 5.11 5.47
C GLU A 78 -0.21 5.88 4.22
N ILE A 79 -0.65 5.14 3.22
CA ILE A 79 -1.43 5.67 2.10
C ILE A 79 -2.90 5.46 2.42
N ILE A 80 -3.68 6.53 2.43
CA ILE A 80 -5.06 6.53 2.88
C ILE A 80 -5.98 6.99 1.74
N HIS A 81 -7.05 6.24 1.51
CA HIS A 81 -8.15 6.65 0.64
C HIS A 81 -9.45 6.70 1.44
N ARG A 82 -10.11 7.87 1.49
CA ARG A 82 -11.38 8.06 2.22
C ARG A 82 -11.35 7.55 3.67
N GLY A 83 -10.23 7.75 4.37
CA GLY A 83 -10.03 7.32 5.76
C GLY A 83 -9.65 5.85 5.94
N VAL A 84 -9.45 5.08 4.87
CA VAL A 84 -9.02 3.68 4.93
C VAL A 84 -7.58 3.56 4.44
N ALA A 85 -6.74 2.86 5.22
CA ALA A 85 -5.37 2.55 4.85
C ALA A 85 -5.33 1.52 3.70
N VAL A 86 -4.77 1.94 2.57
CA VAL A 86 -4.69 1.20 1.30
C VAL A 86 -3.26 0.83 0.90
N GLY A 87 -2.25 1.36 1.59
CA GLY A 87 -0.85 1.05 1.35
C GLY A 87 0.06 1.64 2.41
N VAL A 88 1.37 1.39 2.26
CA VAL A 88 2.40 1.86 3.19
C VAL A 88 3.67 2.24 2.44
N VAL A 89 4.34 3.31 2.88
CA VAL A 89 5.63 3.72 2.36
C VAL A 89 6.71 2.74 2.85
N ARG A 90 7.53 2.23 1.95
CA ARG A 90 8.61 1.28 2.27
C ARG A 90 9.98 1.95 2.27
N GLU A 91 10.28 2.74 1.26
CA GLU A 91 11.58 3.37 1.08
C GLU A 91 11.44 4.74 0.44
N MET A 92 12.37 5.64 0.73
CA MET A 92 12.47 6.95 0.11
C MET A 92 13.89 7.16 -0.38
N ALA A 93 14.03 7.60 -1.62
CA ALA A 93 15.30 7.90 -2.23
C ALA A 93 15.25 9.29 -2.85
N LEU A 94 16.29 10.08 -2.64
CA LEU A 94 16.44 11.35 -3.34
C LEU A 94 16.88 11.07 -4.79
N SER A 95 16.28 11.77 -5.74
CA SER A 95 16.69 11.71 -7.14
C SER A 95 18.14 12.17 -7.31
N GLY A 96 18.81 11.70 -8.37
CA GLY A 96 20.23 12.02 -8.62
C GLY A 96 20.51 13.52 -8.84
N ASP A 97 19.49 14.29 -9.22
CA ASP A 97 19.53 15.75 -9.36
C ASP A 97 19.22 16.52 -8.06
N LEU A 98 18.88 15.81 -6.98
CA LEU A 98 18.49 16.37 -5.68
C LEU A 98 17.25 17.27 -5.72
N GLN A 99 16.46 17.25 -6.80
CA GLN A 99 15.28 18.11 -6.97
C GLN A 99 13.96 17.42 -6.61
N SER A 100 13.96 16.09 -6.55
CA SER A 100 12.75 15.31 -6.28
C SER A 100 13.05 14.10 -5.40
N VAL A 101 12.04 13.63 -4.68
CA VAL A 101 12.09 12.45 -3.81
C VAL A 101 11.24 11.35 -4.45
N SER A 102 11.87 10.21 -4.75
CA SER A 102 11.20 9.00 -5.18
C SER A 102 10.80 8.18 -3.95
N VAL A 103 9.50 8.04 -3.72
CA VAL A 103 8.93 7.28 -2.63
C VAL A 103 8.44 5.95 -3.18
N SER A 104 9.02 4.85 -2.69
CA SER A 104 8.57 3.50 -3.03
C SER A 104 7.57 3.03 -1.97
N ALA A 105 6.34 2.75 -2.40
CA ALA A 105 5.26 2.34 -1.52
C ALA A 105 4.63 1.02 -1.97
N GLU A 106 4.21 0.22 -1.01
CA GLU A 106 3.51 -1.03 -1.23
C GLU A 106 2.01 -0.81 -1.01
N LEU A 107 1.22 -1.01 -2.06
CA LEU A 107 -0.23 -1.05 -1.92
C LEU A 107 -0.65 -2.40 -1.36
N ARG A 108 -1.82 -2.45 -0.73
CA ARG A 108 -2.42 -3.72 -0.32
C ARG A 108 -2.98 -4.47 -1.54
N PRO A 109 -3.10 -5.81 -1.50
CA PRO A 109 -3.64 -6.60 -2.61
C PRO A 109 -5.08 -6.19 -3.03
N ASP A 110 -5.91 -5.81 -2.07
CA ASP A 110 -7.27 -5.29 -2.28
C ASP A 110 -7.30 -3.89 -2.90
N ALA A 111 -6.23 -3.12 -2.71
CA ALA A 111 -6.03 -1.79 -3.29
C ALA A 111 -5.23 -1.79 -4.60
N ALA A 112 -4.83 -2.95 -5.13
CA ALA A 112 -4.03 -3.05 -6.35
C ALA A 112 -4.70 -2.41 -7.58
N GLY A 113 -6.04 -2.37 -7.60
CA GLY A 113 -6.82 -1.71 -8.65
C GLY A 113 -6.76 -0.18 -8.63
N LEU A 114 -6.17 0.42 -7.58
CA LEU A 114 -5.99 1.88 -7.49
C LEU A 114 -4.72 2.35 -8.22
N ALA A 115 -3.80 1.44 -8.56
CA ALA A 115 -2.59 1.76 -9.32
C ALA A 115 -2.87 1.84 -10.83
N VAL A 116 -3.73 2.76 -11.23
CA VAL A 116 -4.13 3.00 -12.63
C VAL A 116 -3.75 4.39 -13.09
N GLU A 117 -3.61 4.54 -14.40
CA GLU A 117 -3.41 5.82 -15.05
C GLU A 117 -4.46 6.85 -14.60
N GLY A 118 -4.02 8.09 -14.34
CA GLY A 118 -4.87 9.16 -13.83
C GLY A 118 -5.10 9.15 -12.31
N THR A 119 -4.57 8.16 -11.58
CA THR A 119 -4.54 8.19 -10.11
C THR A 119 -3.59 9.29 -9.64
N ARG A 120 -4.07 10.09 -8.68
CA ARG A 120 -3.35 11.26 -8.16
C ARG A 120 -3.05 11.05 -6.69
N PHE A 121 -1.85 11.40 -6.28
CA PHE A 121 -1.37 11.30 -4.90
C PHE A 121 -0.99 12.68 -4.39
N TRP A 122 -1.17 12.95 -3.10
CA TRP A 122 -0.70 14.17 -2.45
C TRP A 122 -0.44 13.92 -0.96
N VAL A 123 0.42 14.73 -0.34
CA VAL A 123 0.67 14.67 1.10
C VAL A 123 -0.40 15.49 1.82
N VAL A 124 -1.00 14.91 2.87
CA VAL A 124 -1.89 15.64 3.77
C VAL A 124 -1.12 16.04 5.01
N ARG A 125 -0.97 17.37 5.20
CA ARG A 125 -0.33 17.96 6.38
C ARG A 125 -1.42 18.47 7.33
N PRO A 126 -1.39 18.10 8.62
CA PRO A 126 -2.36 18.61 9.59
C PRO A 126 -2.18 20.12 9.77
N GLU A 127 -3.25 20.89 9.58
CA GLU A 127 -3.24 22.32 9.87
C GLU A 127 -3.20 22.54 11.38
N VAL A 128 -2.15 23.21 11.85
CA VAL A 128 -2.00 23.56 13.27
C VAL A 128 -2.82 24.81 13.55
N SER A 129 -4.07 24.63 13.98
CA SER A 129 -4.84 25.75 14.53
C SER A 129 -4.35 26.09 15.94
N LEU A 130 -3.73 27.27 16.09
CA LEU A 130 -3.18 27.80 17.36
C LEU A 130 -4.26 28.17 18.40
N GLN A 131 -5.50 27.72 18.24
CA GLN A 131 -6.62 28.03 19.15
C GLN A 131 -6.75 27.03 20.31
N ARG A 132 -5.82 26.07 20.44
CA ARG A 132 -5.77 25.15 21.57
C ARG A 132 -5.05 25.80 22.75
N ILE A 133 -5.88 26.31 23.67
CA ILE A 133 -5.71 26.39 25.13
C ILE A 133 -4.36 25.86 25.63
N ALA A 134 -3.62 26.71 26.34
CA ALA A 134 -2.35 26.39 26.98
C ALA A 134 -2.41 25.06 27.77
N GLY A 135 -1.52 24.12 27.44
CA GLY A 135 -1.27 22.94 28.27
C GLY A 135 -1.47 21.57 27.62
N LEU A 136 -1.78 21.47 26.33
CA LEU A 136 -1.79 20.19 25.62
C LEU A 136 -0.63 20.16 24.64
N GLU A 137 0.32 19.28 24.91
CA GLU A 137 1.37 18.87 23.99
C GLU A 137 0.73 18.57 22.63
N THR A 138 1.25 19.23 21.59
CA THR A 138 0.75 19.15 20.22
C THR A 138 0.81 17.71 19.73
N LEU A 139 -0.30 16.99 19.87
CA LEU A 139 -0.60 15.80 19.07
C LEU A 139 -0.74 16.26 17.61
N VAL A 140 0.40 16.44 16.95
CA VAL A 140 0.48 16.54 15.50
C VAL A 140 0.11 15.15 14.99
N GLY A 141 -1.02 15.03 14.30
CA GLY A 141 -1.40 13.76 13.68
C GLY A 141 -0.31 13.30 12.70
N PRO A 142 -0.13 11.98 12.50
CA PRO A 142 0.83 11.49 11.54
C PRO A 142 0.51 12.01 10.14
N GLN A 143 1.51 12.48 9.42
CA GLN A 143 1.34 12.85 8.02
C GLN A 143 1.15 11.58 7.20
N TYR A 144 0.26 11.65 6.23
CA TYR A 144 -0.10 10.51 5.40
C TYR A 144 -0.24 10.95 3.94
N ILE A 145 -0.13 9.98 3.04
CA ILE A 145 -0.34 10.20 1.61
C ILE A 145 -1.81 9.90 1.32
N ALA A 146 -2.52 10.86 0.75
CA ALA A 146 -3.86 10.63 0.23
C ALA A 146 -3.82 10.32 -1.27
N LEU A 147 -4.84 9.61 -1.74
CA LEU A 147 -5.00 9.36 -3.18
C LEU A 147 -6.43 9.61 -3.66
N GLN A 148 -6.53 9.97 -4.93
CA GLN A 148 -7.76 9.99 -5.72
C GLN A 148 -7.60 8.97 -6.87
N PRO A 149 -8.45 7.93 -6.94
CA PRO A 149 -8.35 6.93 -8.00
C PRO A 149 -8.66 7.53 -9.37
N GLY A 150 -7.93 7.05 -10.38
CA GLY A 150 -8.22 7.30 -11.78
C GLY A 150 -9.40 6.46 -12.29
N ASP A 151 -9.51 6.36 -13.62
CA ASP A 151 -10.51 5.51 -14.26
C ASP A 151 -10.16 4.03 -13.98
N PRO A 152 -11.06 3.23 -13.38
CA PRO A 152 -10.83 1.81 -13.14
C PRO A 152 -10.61 0.99 -14.43
N ALA A 153 -11.04 1.49 -15.59
CA ALA A 153 -10.74 0.90 -16.90
C ALA A 153 -9.38 1.34 -17.48
N GLY A 154 -8.67 2.24 -16.79
CA GLY A 154 -7.35 2.72 -17.19
C GLY A 154 -6.26 1.66 -17.12
N ASN A 155 -5.16 1.91 -17.83
CA ASN A 155 -3.99 1.03 -17.80
C ASN A 155 -3.37 1.04 -16.41
N ARG A 156 -2.86 -0.12 -15.96
CA ARG A 156 -2.09 -0.18 -14.70
C ARG A 156 -0.73 0.49 -14.88
N VAL A 157 -0.38 1.36 -13.94
CA VAL A 157 0.88 2.10 -13.95
C VAL A 157 1.56 1.94 -12.60
N GLY A 158 2.89 1.78 -12.60
CA GLY A 158 3.70 1.62 -11.38
C GLY A 158 4.44 2.88 -10.95
N SER A 159 4.42 3.94 -11.75
CA SER A 159 5.10 5.20 -11.49
C SER A 159 4.12 6.35 -11.55
N PHE A 160 4.13 7.20 -10.52
CA PHE A 160 3.22 8.32 -10.37
C PHE A 160 3.99 9.58 -10.04
N VAL A 161 3.45 10.73 -10.44
CA VAL A 161 3.92 12.04 -10.00
C VAL A 161 2.88 12.56 -9.02
N ALA A 162 3.34 12.94 -7.83
CA ALA A 162 2.48 13.50 -6.81
C ALA A 162 2.08 14.94 -7.14
N LEU A 163 0.96 15.37 -6.57
CA LEU A 163 0.51 16.75 -6.57
C LEU A 163 0.95 17.42 -5.27
N ASP A 164 1.32 18.69 -5.36
CA ASP A 164 1.68 19.52 -4.19
C ASP A 164 0.50 19.74 -3.24
N ALA A 165 -0.71 19.70 -3.78
CA ALA A 165 -1.95 19.98 -3.06
C ALA A 165 -3.05 19.01 -3.47
N PRO A 166 -4.05 18.77 -2.60
CA PRO A 166 -5.22 17.98 -2.95
C PRO A 166 -5.84 18.48 -4.27
N PRO A 167 -6.17 17.58 -5.20
CA PRO A 167 -6.85 17.97 -6.42
C PRO A 167 -8.17 18.61 -6.02
N ARG A 168 -8.43 19.83 -6.52
CA ARG A 168 -9.73 20.48 -6.34
C ARG A 168 -10.78 19.51 -6.89
N THR A 169 -11.56 18.92 -6.00
CA THR A 169 -12.40 17.77 -6.31
C THR A 169 -13.42 18.12 -7.38
N ALA A 170 -13.19 17.66 -8.61
CA ALA A 170 -14.20 17.69 -9.67
C ALA A 170 -15.52 17.02 -9.24
N ALA A 171 -15.47 16.05 -8.31
CA ALA A 171 -16.66 15.37 -7.79
C ALA A 171 -17.52 16.20 -6.81
N ALA A 172 -16.97 17.25 -6.19
CA ALA A 172 -17.76 18.23 -5.43
C ALA A 172 -18.29 19.37 -6.32
N ASP A 173 -17.73 19.50 -7.53
CA ASP A 173 -17.93 20.64 -8.42
C ASP A 173 -19.00 20.47 -9.48
N THR A 174 -19.34 19.25 -9.89
CA THR A 174 -20.16 19.07 -11.09
C THR A 174 -21.60 19.53 -10.93
N ASP A 175 -22.12 19.59 -9.70
CA ASP A 175 -23.53 19.91 -9.43
C ASP A 175 -23.72 21.17 -8.57
N ALA A 176 -22.63 21.75 -8.06
CA ALA A 176 -22.70 22.97 -7.26
C ALA A 176 -23.10 24.17 -8.14
N LEU A 177 -23.97 25.04 -7.62
CA LEU A 177 -24.32 26.28 -8.28
C LEU A 177 -23.14 27.26 -8.14
N ARG A 178 -22.38 27.41 -9.22
CA ARG A 178 -21.23 28.33 -9.28
C ARG A 178 -21.66 29.74 -9.65
N LEU A 179 -21.22 30.72 -8.86
CA LEU A 179 -21.51 32.13 -9.07
C LEU A 179 -20.22 32.95 -8.97
N THR A 180 -20.12 33.99 -9.78
CA THR A 180 -19.03 34.97 -9.71
C THR A 180 -19.57 36.28 -9.17
N LEU A 181 -19.07 36.69 -8.02
CA LEU A 181 -19.39 37.97 -7.38
C LEU A 181 -18.32 38.98 -7.74
N ARG A 182 -18.72 40.22 -8.07
CA ARG A 182 -17.79 41.34 -8.27
C ARG A 182 -17.80 42.23 -7.03
N SER A 183 -16.62 42.64 -6.58
CA SER A 183 -16.45 43.61 -5.50
C SER A 183 -15.29 44.55 -5.79
N ASP A 184 -15.27 45.73 -5.17
CA ASP A 184 -14.19 46.70 -5.35
C ASP A 184 -12.90 46.25 -4.66
N ARG A 185 -13.00 45.43 -3.59
CA ARG A 185 -11.87 44.96 -2.78
C ARG A 185 -12.12 43.56 -2.23
N LEU A 186 -11.05 42.77 -2.07
CA LEU A 186 -11.15 41.42 -1.51
C LEU A 186 -11.50 41.39 -0.01
N GLY A 187 -10.93 42.32 0.76
CA GLY A 187 -11.12 42.34 2.21
C GLY A 187 -10.48 41.14 2.91
N ASN A 188 -11.24 40.50 3.81
CA ASN A 188 -10.84 39.33 4.60
C ASN A 188 -11.32 37.99 3.99
N LEU A 189 -11.78 38.00 2.74
CA LEU A 189 -12.23 36.80 2.05
C LEU A 189 -11.02 36.01 1.56
N ALA A 190 -10.93 34.75 1.96
CA ALA A 190 -9.94 33.80 1.48
C ALA A 190 -10.65 32.57 0.85
N PRO A 191 -10.00 31.86 -0.10
CA PRO A 191 -10.45 30.53 -0.51
C PRO A 191 -10.75 29.65 0.71
N GLY A 192 -11.89 28.97 0.71
CA GLY A 192 -12.40 28.19 1.84
C GLY A 192 -13.31 28.96 2.80
N SER A 193 -13.46 30.28 2.67
CA SER A 193 -14.39 31.06 3.50
C SER A 193 -15.83 30.59 3.29
N PRO A 194 -16.65 30.43 4.36
CA PRO A 194 -18.01 29.93 4.22
C PRO A 194 -18.95 30.99 3.64
N VAL A 195 -19.84 30.57 2.74
CA VAL A 195 -21.01 31.35 2.31
C VAL A 195 -22.17 30.99 3.23
N LEU A 196 -22.75 31.99 3.88
CA LEU A 196 -23.77 31.79 4.90
C LEU A 196 -25.15 32.23 4.42
N TYR A 197 -26.17 31.47 4.79
CA TYR A 197 -27.57 31.89 4.73
C TYR A 197 -28.21 31.66 6.10
N ARG A 198 -28.69 32.73 6.74
CA ARG A 198 -29.19 32.70 8.13
C ARG A 198 -28.20 32.01 9.09
N GLU A 199 -26.91 32.39 8.98
CA GLU A 199 -25.80 31.85 9.78
C GLU A 199 -25.49 30.36 9.54
N ILE A 200 -26.18 29.70 8.61
CA ILE A 200 -25.91 28.32 8.21
C ILE A 200 -24.97 28.32 7.00
N PRO A 201 -23.88 27.53 7.02
CA PRO A 201 -23.01 27.36 5.85
C PRO A 201 -23.77 26.64 4.73
N VAL A 202 -23.86 27.30 3.58
CA VAL A 202 -24.57 26.80 2.38
C VAL A 202 -23.67 26.69 1.15
N GLY A 203 -22.42 27.12 1.26
CA GLY A 203 -21.44 27.10 0.18
C GLY A 203 -20.08 27.58 0.66
N VAL A 204 -19.14 27.68 -0.26
CA VAL A 204 -17.75 28.07 0.02
C VAL A 204 -17.20 29.01 -1.04
N VAL A 205 -16.28 29.88 -0.63
CA VAL A 205 -15.46 30.67 -1.56
C VAL A 205 -14.43 29.75 -2.20
N ARG A 206 -14.49 29.61 -3.52
CA ARG A 206 -13.61 28.76 -4.30
C ARG A 206 -12.28 29.43 -4.60
N ASP A 207 -12.36 30.66 -5.10
CA ASP A 207 -11.21 31.43 -5.54
C ASP A 207 -11.54 32.93 -5.56
N ALA A 208 -10.51 33.75 -5.52
CA ALA A 208 -10.62 35.19 -5.66
C ALA A 208 -9.47 35.72 -6.51
N VAL A 209 -9.83 36.34 -7.63
CA VAL A 209 -8.87 36.88 -8.60
C VAL A 209 -9.11 38.37 -8.83
N LEU A 210 -8.07 39.07 -9.25
CA LEU A 210 -8.21 40.45 -9.73
C LEU A 210 -9.03 40.45 -11.03
N SER A 211 -9.89 41.44 -11.23
CA SER A 211 -10.60 41.59 -12.51
C SER A 211 -9.61 41.95 -13.64
N ASP A 212 -9.95 41.62 -14.88
CA ASP A 212 -9.08 41.85 -16.05
C ASP A 212 -8.68 43.33 -16.23
N ASP A 213 -9.55 44.24 -15.79
CA ASP A 213 -9.36 45.70 -15.81
C ASP A 213 -8.64 46.23 -14.55
N ALA A 214 -8.26 45.36 -13.62
CA ALA A 214 -7.66 45.67 -12.33
C ALA A 214 -8.45 46.66 -11.45
N THR A 215 -9.74 46.89 -11.74
CA THR A 215 -10.57 47.85 -11.00
C THR A 215 -11.28 47.25 -9.79
N GLY A 216 -11.30 45.91 -9.69
CA GLY A 216 -11.92 45.21 -8.57
C GLY A 216 -11.46 43.76 -8.51
N VAL A 217 -12.24 42.95 -7.81
CA VAL A 217 -12.00 41.52 -7.61
C VAL A 217 -13.21 40.71 -8.02
N LEU A 218 -12.93 39.54 -8.59
CA LEU A 218 -13.91 38.53 -8.94
C LEU A 218 -13.77 37.38 -7.95
N VAL A 219 -14.81 37.17 -7.15
CA VAL A 219 -14.86 36.10 -6.15
C VAL A 219 -15.76 35.00 -6.69
N THR A 220 -15.20 33.82 -6.90
CA THR A 220 -15.96 32.64 -7.32
C THR A 220 -16.43 31.89 -6.10
N ILE A 221 -17.74 31.64 -6.01
CA ILE A 221 -18.36 30.86 -4.93
C ILE A 221 -19.06 29.63 -5.51
N ASP A 222 -19.01 28.54 -4.75
CA ASP A 222 -19.74 27.31 -5.05
C ASP A 222 -20.81 27.11 -3.97
N ILE A 223 -22.09 27.13 -4.37
CA ILE A 223 -23.24 26.86 -3.51
C ILE A 223 -23.62 25.39 -3.63
N GLU A 224 -23.86 24.71 -2.51
CA GLU A 224 -24.22 23.29 -2.55
C GLU A 224 -25.54 23.06 -3.32
N PRO A 225 -25.69 21.95 -4.07
CA PRO A 225 -26.86 21.71 -4.92
C PRO A 225 -28.19 21.79 -4.17
N ARG A 226 -28.22 21.27 -2.92
CA ARG A 226 -29.40 21.32 -2.04
C ARG A 226 -29.85 22.74 -1.66
N TYR A 227 -28.96 23.73 -1.78
CA TYR A 227 -29.21 25.14 -1.48
C TYR A 227 -29.28 26.01 -2.73
N ALA A 228 -29.03 25.46 -3.93
CA ALA A 228 -29.16 26.20 -5.19
C ALA A 228 -30.52 26.90 -5.34
N PRO A 229 -31.66 26.32 -4.92
CA PRO A 229 -32.96 27.00 -4.95
C PRO A 229 -33.08 28.20 -4.00
N LEU A 230 -32.09 28.51 -3.16
CA LEU A 230 -32.09 29.72 -2.33
C LEU A 230 -31.57 30.95 -3.09
N VAL A 231 -30.85 30.74 -4.20
CA VAL A 231 -30.29 31.84 -4.99
C VAL A 231 -31.22 32.15 -6.16
N HIS A 232 -31.60 33.42 -6.24
CA HIS A 232 -32.50 33.96 -7.25
C HIS A 232 -31.87 35.22 -7.86
N THR A 233 -32.43 35.71 -8.96
CA THR A 233 -31.95 36.93 -9.64
C THR A 233 -31.93 38.18 -8.74
N GLN A 234 -32.75 38.20 -7.68
CA GLN A 234 -32.83 39.31 -6.72
C GLN A 234 -31.98 39.09 -5.46
N THR A 235 -31.27 37.96 -5.34
CA THR A 235 -30.42 37.66 -4.19
C THR A 235 -29.27 38.67 -4.12
N LYS A 236 -29.07 39.24 -2.94
CA LYS A 236 -27.94 40.13 -2.66
C LYS A 236 -26.96 39.42 -1.76
N PHE A 237 -25.70 39.46 -2.14
CA PHE A 237 -24.59 39.00 -1.32
C PHE A 237 -23.97 40.22 -0.64
N TRP A 238 -23.70 40.10 0.65
CA TRP A 238 -22.96 41.10 1.41
C TRP A 238 -21.90 40.40 2.23
N ARG A 239 -20.87 41.15 2.59
CA ARG A 239 -19.79 40.68 3.45
C ARG A 239 -20.17 40.93 4.90
N THR A 240 -20.10 39.89 5.72
CA THR A 240 -20.13 40.03 7.18
C THR A 240 -18.69 40.25 7.64
N ALA A 241 -18.38 41.45 8.12
CA ALA A 241 -17.10 41.76 8.75
C ALA A 241 -17.29 41.69 10.27
N GLY A 242 -16.48 40.87 10.93
CA GLY A 242 -16.23 40.88 12.37
C GLY A 242 -14.78 41.23 12.62
#